data_AF-A0A7J2PPT2-F1
#
_entry.id   AF-A0A7J2PPT2-F1
#
_cell.length_a   1.000
_cell.length_b   1.000
_cell.length_c   1.000
_cell.angle_alpha   90.00
_cell.angle_beta   90.00
_cell.angle_gamma   90.00
#
_symmetry.space_group_name_H-M   'P 1'
#
loop_
_entity.id
_entity.type
_entity.pdbx_description
1 polymer ?
#
loop_
_entity_poly.entity_id
_entity_poly.type
_entity_poly.pdbx_seq_one_letter_code
_entity_poly.pdbx_strand_id
1 'polypeptide(L)'
;MYEERIREFKVNEYITLKLENGKTNIYVTGKLFKQCKYLLIKIPISDIASFEDIESIDEAAKRLNHSLENNISEYTIPPEVEFWGHSSNLQAWYENGYDLRLLHSNLAFPLLKKLTDVGDPHAKQLFKEELTKRLTGGAYSVMELLVNKNYFKLFNRDELWSVLEDLHNNVFRTYNNYISVKYYFLKKLIEMGDKVAEKFFKDGILKSLSKGFNSIVLYFYEMGYINYISRDEFWRIFGADGMILYEIEQYVKKYEIIAGKKIYKNQLDGFEYFKLHDDILLEYGPMIFTFEGGKITGIGIFGNEKEVSGENPDLCGENMGNLELKRLPDSIGRLISLKSLKLCDIGLKKLPRSMMSLKNLKFLSLTGNPQLKLPDFLWELKSLELLDLSNNNLTTITDSIKKLENISELHLFQNYLKSFPKQSFEKLKNLKFIGIGGKKYLRQLDEETLEWLKKYN
;
A
#
# COMPACT_ATOMS: atom_id res chain seq x y z
N MET A 1 -67.53 -12.43 7.72
CA MET A 1 -66.29 -11.79 8.17
C MET A 1 -65.72 -12.66 9.28
N TYR A 2 -64.87 -13.62 8.93
CA TYR A 2 -64.15 -14.42 9.91
C TYR A 2 -62.94 -13.59 10.35
N GLU A 3 -62.87 -13.26 11.65
CA GLU A 3 -61.68 -12.70 12.26
C GLU A 3 -60.52 -13.66 12.03
N GLU A 4 -59.52 -13.25 11.25
CA GLU A 4 -58.21 -13.91 11.24
C GLU A 4 -57.67 -13.91 12.66
N ARG A 5 -57.77 -15.02 13.37
CA ARG A 5 -57.01 -15.23 14.61
C ARG A 5 -55.54 -15.20 14.23
N ILE A 6 -54.91 -14.03 14.35
CA ILE A 6 -53.46 -13.89 14.29
C ILE A 6 -52.89 -14.84 15.35
N ARG A 7 -52.31 -15.96 14.91
CA ARG A 7 -51.59 -16.87 15.80
C ARG A 7 -50.23 -16.24 16.05
N GLU A 8 -50.05 -15.76 17.26
CA GLU A 8 -48.80 -15.15 17.74
C GLU A 8 -48.11 -16.11 18.70
N PHE A 9 -46.82 -16.36 18.48
CA PHE A 9 -45.98 -17.14 19.37
C PHE A 9 -44.76 -16.32 19.79
N LYS A 10 -44.62 -16.09 21.10
CA LYS A 10 -43.51 -15.32 21.65
C LYS A 10 -42.41 -16.28 22.11
N VAL A 11 -41.25 -16.22 21.47
CA VAL A 11 -40.08 -17.05 21.82
C VAL A 11 -39.36 -16.46 23.02
N ASN A 12 -39.11 -15.14 22.99
CA ASN A 12 -38.50 -14.40 24.09
C ASN A 12 -38.94 -12.94 24.07
N GLU A 13 -38.29 -12.07 24.85
CA GLU A 13 -38.64 -10.64 24.90
C GLU A 13 -38.39 -9.88 23.58
N TYR A 14 -37.54 -10.41 22.70
CA TYR A 14 -37.18 -9.81 21.42
C TYR A 14 -37.88 -10.47 20.22
N ILE A 15 -38.09 -11.79 20.24
CA ILE A 15 -38.54 -12.58 19.08
C ILE A 15 -40.00 -12.98 19.22
N THR A 16 -40.77 -12.72 18.17
CA THR A 16 -42.17 -13.14 18.07
C THR A 16 -42.46 -13.65 16.67
N LEU A 17 -43.14 -14.79 16.55
CA LEU A 17 -43.64 -15.29 15.29
C LEU A 17 -45.13 -14.97 15.14
N LYS A 18 -45.56 -14.64 13.93
CA LYS A 18 -46.98 -14.46 13.59
C LYS A 18 -47.33 -15.22 12.33
N LEU A 19 -48.45 -15.93 12.34
CA LEU A 19 -49.05 -16.50 11.14
C LEU A 19 -49.95 -15.45 10.48
N GLU A 20 -49.51 -14.92 9.34
CA GLU A 20 -50.21 -13.85 8.61
C GLU A 20 -50.30 -14.24 7.14
N ASN A 21 -51.49 -14.18 6.55
CA ASN A 21 -51.74 -14.56 5.14
C ASN A 21 -51.18 -15.96 4.77
N GLY A 22 -51.29 -16.93 5.69
CA GLY A 22 -50.78 -18.29 5.50
C GLY A 22 -49.26 -18.42 5.49
N LYS A 23 -48.51 -17.40 5.96
CA LYS A 23 -47.04 -17.44 6.06
C LYS A 23 -46.56 -17.17 7.49
N THR A 24 -45.50 -17.86 7.88
CA THR A 24 -44.86 -17.67 9.19
C THR A 24 -43.85 -16.53 9.14
N ASN A 25 -44.22 -15.41 9.75
CA ASN A 25 -43.39 -14.21 9.85
C ASN A 25 -42.66 -14.18 11.20
N ILE A 26 -41.39 -13.76 11.18
CA ILE A 26 -40.59 -13.56 12.40
C ILE A 26 -40.48 -12.05 12.59
N TYR A 27 -40.70 -11.59 13.81
CA TYR A 27 -40.56 -10.22 14.23
C TYR A 27 -39.47 -10.14 15.28
N VAL A 28 -38.59 -9.15 15.17
CA VAL A 28 -37.62 -8.79 16.21
C VAL A 28 -37.97 -7.41 16.72
N THR A 29 -38.30 -7.29 18.02
CA THR A 29 -38.78 -6.05 18.65
C THR A 29 -39.94 -5.41 17.90
N GLY A 30 -40.90 -6.25 17.44
CA GLY A 30 -42.07 -5.81 16.68
C GLY A 30 -41.79 -5.42 15.21
N LYS A 31 -40.55 -5.51 14.72
CA LYS A 31 -40.22 -5.26 13.31
C LYS A 31 -40.07 -6.56 12.54
N LEU A 32 -40.73 -6.64 11.38
CA LEU A 32 -40.67 -7.81 10.50
C LEU A 32 -39.21 -8.10 10.08
N PHE A 33 -38.74 -9.30 10.38
CA PHE A 33 -37.44 -9.81 10.00
C PHE A 33 -37.54 -10.54 8.66
N LYS A 34 -37.09 -9.88 7.60
CA LYS A 34 -37.14 -10.39 6.21
C LYS A 34 -35.85 -11.14 5.88
N GLN A 35 -35.90 -12.47 5.95
CA GLN A 35 -34.82 -13.38 5.57
C GLN A 35 -35.47 -14.67 5.02
N CYS A 36 -34.85 -15.32 4.03
CA CYS A 36 -35.32 -16.61 3.53
C CYS A 36 -35.22 -17.66 4.65
N LYS A 37 -36.27 -18.46 4.81
CA LYS A 37 -36.38 -19.50 5.84
C LYS A 37 -36.75 -20.80 5.14
N TYR A 38 -36.11 -21.88 5.54
CA TYR A 38 -36.42 -23.22 5.07
C TYR A 38 -36.61 -24.11 6.28
N LEU A 39 -37.70 -24.87 6.28
CA LEU A 39 -37.90 -25.92 7.27
C LEU A 39 -37.37 -27.22 6.65
N LEU A 40 -36.31 -27.78 7.21
CA LEU A 40 -35.77 -29.08 6.80
C LEU A 40 -36.64 -30.18 7.41
N ILE A 41 -37.69 -30.59 6.70
CA ILE A 41 -38.68 -31.59 7.19
C ILE A 41 -38.51 -32.93 6.48
N LYS A 42 -37.79 -32.97 5.36
CA LYS A 42 -37.81 -34.11 4.45
C LYS A 42 -36.66 -35.08 4.73
N ILE A 43 -36.64 -35.67 5.93
CA ILE A 43 -35.82 -36.86 6.21
C ILE A 43 -36.80 -38.05 6.27
N PRO A 44 -36.80 -38.95 5.27
CA PRO A 44 -37.58 -40.18 5.32
C PRO A 44 -37.26 -40.96 6.61
N ILE A 45 -38.25 -41.63 7.20
CA ILE A 45 -38.05 -42.40 8.44
C ILE A 45 -36.95 -43.47 8.27
N SER A 46 -36.81 -44.02 7.05
CA SER A 46 -35.74 -44.95 6.68
C SER A 46 -34.34 -44.35 6.75
N ASP A 47 -34.24 -43.03 6.60
CA ASP A 47 -32.98 -42.32 6.43
C ASP A 47 -32.55 -41.66 7.74
N ILE A 48 -33.39 -41.63 8.78
CA ILE A 48 -33.08 -41.03 10.10
C ILE A 48 -31.77 -41.57 10.68
N ALA A 49 -31.51 -42.87 10.54
CA ALA A 49 -30.27 -43.50 11.01
C ALA A 49 -29.01 -42.91 10.32
N SER A 50 -29.13 -42.43 9.07
CA SER A 50 -28.02 -41.77 8.36
C SER A 50 -27.74 -40.34 8.81
N PHE A 51 -28.58 -39.79 9.69
CA PHE A 51 -28.44 -38.48 10.32
C PHE A 51 -28.15 -38.57 11.82
N GLU A 52 -27.87 -39.75 12.38
CA GLU A 52 -27.47 -39.88 13.80
C GLU A 52 -26.10 -39.20 14.08
N ASP A 53 -25.22 -39.15 13.06
CA ASP A 53 -23.87 -38.58 13.15
C ASP A 53 -23.75 -37.17 12.55
N ILE A 54 -24.80 -36.33 12.59
CA ILE A 54 -24.68 -34.92 12.16
C ILE A 54 -24.28 -34.02 13.33
N GLU A 55 -23.35 -33.10 13.08
CA GLU A 55 -22.92 -32.12 14.07
C GLU A 55 -23.67 -30.78 13.95
N SER A 56 -24.36 -30.53 12.82
CA SER A 56 -25.13 -29.30 12.59
C SER A 56 -26.23 -29.44 11.53
N ILE A 57 -27.20 -28.52 11.56
CA ILE A 57 -28.23 -28.38 10.53
C ILE A 57 -27.65 -28.02 9.14
N ASP A 58 -26.56 -27.26 9.07
CA ASP A 58 -25.89 -26.97 7.79
C ASP A 58 -25.26 -28.23 7.16
N GLU A 59 -24.77 -29.15 7.99
CA GLU A 59 -24.28 -30.45 7.54
C GLU A 59 -25.42 -31.33 7.01
N ALA A 60 -26.54 -31.38 7.74
CA ALA A 60 -27.73 -32.08 7.28
C ALA A 60 -28.24 -31.51 5.94
N ALA A 61 -28.26 -30.19 5.79
CA ALA A 61 -28.67 -29.52 4.55
C ALA A 61 -27.74 -29.88 3.36
N LYS A 62 -26.43 -29.98 3.59
CA LYS A 62 -25.46 -30.43 2.56
C LYS A 62 -25.69 -31.88 2.13
N ARG A 63 -25.93 -32.79 3.09
CA ARG A 63 -26.22 -34.21 2.80
C ARG A 63 -27.51 -34.36 1.97
N LEU A 64 -28.47 -33.46 2.15
CA LEU A 64 -29.76 -33.47 1.45
C LEU A 64 -29.70 -32.92 0.01
N ASN A 65 -28.62 -32.21 -0.39
CA ASN A 65 -28.40 -31.59 -1.71
C ASN A 65 -29.49 -30.60 -2.18
N HIS A 66 -29.16 -29.65 -3.07
CA HIS A 66 -30.13 -28.71 -3.67
C HIS A 66 -31.24 -29.36 -4.53
N SER A 67 -31.30 -30.69 -4.62
CA SER A 67 -32.37 -31.42 -5.34
C SER A 67 -33.76 -31.24 -4.70
N LEU A 68 -33.82 -30.68 -3.49
CA LEU A 68 -35.07 -30.28 -2.82
C LEU A 68 -35.69 -28.98 -3.36
N GLU A 69 -34.98 -28.20 -4.19
CA GLU A 69 -35.53 -26.98 -4.80
C GLU A 69 -36.43 -27.27 -6.02
N ASN A 70 -36.25 -28.43 -6.69
CA ASN A 70 -36.86 -28.69 -8.00
C ASN A 70 -37.85 -29.87 -8.05
N ASN A 71 -38.07 -30.62 -6.98
CA ASN A 71 -39.08 -31.68 -6.93
C ASN A 71 -40.10 -31.45 -5.81
N ILE A 72 -40.92 -30.41 -6.01
CA ILE A 72 -42.17 -30.22 -5.28
C ILE A 72 -43.21 -31.14 -5.91
N SER A 73 -43.23 -32.40 -5.47
CA SER A 73 -44.42 -33.24 -5.60
C SER A 73 -44.80 -33.84 -4.24
N GLU A 74 -46.04 -33.55 -3.87
CA GLU A 74 -47.00 -34.35 -3.08
C GLU A 74 -47.23 -34.16 -1.58
N TYR A 75 -46.62 -33.19 -0.89
CA TYR A 75 -47.11 -32.84 0.46
C TYR A 75 -47.12 -31.33 0.71
N THR A 76 -48.31 -30.72 0.60
CA THR A 76 -48.58 -29.36 1.07
C THR A 76 -48.79 -29.42 2.58
N ILE A 77 -47.81 -28.97 3.35
CA ILE A 77 -47.94 -28.86 4.81
C ILE A 77 -48.93 -27.73 5.12
N PRO A 78 -49.96 -27.95 5.96
CA PRO A 78 -50.86 -26.88 6.34
C PRO A 78 -50.07 -25.73 6.99
N PRO A 79 -50.34 -24.46 6.64
CA PRO A 79 -49.61 -23.30 7.18
C PRO A 79 -49.54 -23.26 8.71
N GLU A 80 -50.56 -23.79 9.38
CA GLU A 80 -50.61 -23.89 10.84
C GLU A 80 -49.61 -24.89 11.43
N VAL A 81 -49.41 -26.02 10.75
CA VAL A 81 -48.44 -27.05 11.17
C VAL A 81 -47.02 -26.55 10.93
N GLU A 82 -46.80 -25.88 9.78
CA GLU A 82 -45.53 -25.24 9.47
C GLU A 82 -45.19 -24.14 10.48
N PHE A 83 -46.17 -23.32 10.88
CA PHE A 83 -46.02 -22.29 11.91
C PHE A 83 -45.53 -22.86 13.24
N TRP A 84 -46.12 -23.96 13.70
CA TRP A 84 -45.68 -24.61 14.94
C TRP A 84 -44.31 -25.26 14.79
N GLY A 85 -43.98 -25.83 13.62
CA GLY A 85 -42.63 -26.33 13.34
C GLY A 85 -41.56 -25.24 13.41
N HIS A 86 -41.77 -24.10 12.75
CA HIS A 86 -40.87 -22.94 12.83
C HIS A 86 -40.77 -22.38 14.25
N SER A 87 -41.89 -22.29 14.96
CA SER A 87 -41.94 -21.80 16.34
C SER A 87 -41.16 -22.71 17.29
N SER A 88 -41.34 -24.04 17.17
CA SER A 88 -40.62 -25.03 17.97
C SER A 88 -39.12 -24.99 17.70
N ASN A 89 -38.70 -24.85 16.44
CA ASN A 89 -37.27 -24.76 16.10
C ASN A 89 -36.62 -23.50 16.68
N LEU A 90 -37.30 -22.35 16.59
CA LEU A 90 -36.80 -21.11 17.18
C LEU A 90 -36.81 -21.11 18.70
N GLN A 91 -37.81 -21.76 19.31
CA GLN A 91 -37.86 -21.96 20.75
C GLN A 91 -36.68 -22.82 21.22
N ALA A 92 -36.45 -23.97 20.58
CA ALA A 92 -35.32 -24.85 20.90
C ALA A 92 -33.97 -24.15 20.70
N TRP A 93 -33.82 -23.36 19.63
CA TRP A 93 -32.64 -22.53 19.40
C TRP A 93 -32.40 -21.53 20.53
N TYR A 94 -33.43 -20.84 20.99
CA TYR A 94 -33.34 -19.90 22.10
C TYR A 94 -33.03 -20.59 23.43
N GLU A 95 -33.70 -21.69 23.75
CA GLU A 95 -33.52 -22.46 25.00
C GLU A 95 -32.12 -23.06 25.13
N ASN A 96 -31.46 -23.34 24.00
CA ASN A 96 -30.07 -23.80 23.94
C ASN A 96 -29.07 -22.65 23.77
N GLY A 97 -29.44 -21.43 24.18
CA GLY A 97 -28.54 -20.27 24.16
C GLY A 97 -28.09 -19.91 22.75
N TYR A 98 -29.01 -19.85 21.80
CA TYR A 98 -28.74 -19.50 20.40
C TYR A 98 -27.69 -20.37 19.68
N ASP A 99 -27.59 -21.65 20.04
CA ASP A 99 -26.66 -22.59 19.42
C ASP A 99 -26.82 -22.62 17.88
N LEU A 100 -25.78 -22.15 17.18
CA LEU A 100 -25.76 -22.01 15.73
C LEU A 100 -25.86 -23.36 14.99
N ARG A 101 -25.68 -24.49 15.69
CA ARG A 101 -25.84 -25.83 15.10
C ARG A 101 -27.30 -26.23 14.94
N LEU A 102 -28.21 -25.62 15.70
CA LEU A 102 -29.65 -25.98 15.77
C LEU A 102 -30.52 -25.28 14.73
N LEU A 103 -30.01 -24.23 14.08
CA LEU A 103 -30.68 -23.54 12.98
C LEU A 103 -29.72 -23.43 11.80
N HIS A 104 -30.27 -23.49 10.59
CA HIS A 104 -29.48 -23.27 9.38
C HIS A 104 -28.81 -21.88 9.40
N SER A 105 -27.54 -21.80 9.01
CA SER A 105 -26.71 -20.57 9.04
C SER A 105 -27.36 -19.35 8.40
N ASN A 106 -28.08 -19.53 7.28
CA ASN A 106 -28.85 -18.49 6.58
C ASN A 106 -29.92 -17.78 7.44
N LEU A 107 -30.40 -18.42 8.52
CA LEU A 107 -31.33 -17.82 9.48
C LEU A 107 -30.63 -17.52 10.80
N ALA A 108 -29.83 -18.45 11.32
CA ALA A 108 -29.20 -18.34 12.63
C ALA A 108 -28.31 -17.11 12.77
N PHE A 109 -27.36 -16.90 11.83
CA PHE A 109 -26.39 -15.81 11.93
C PHE A 109 -27.04 -14.43 11.70
N PRO A 110 -27.90 -14.22 10.68
CA PRO A 110 -28.62 -12.96 10.52
C PRO A 110 -29.56 -12.62 11.68
N LEU A 111 -30.22 -13.62 12.27
CA LEU A 111 -31.11 -13.43 13.42
C LEU A 111 -30.32 -13.10 14.68
N LEU A 112 -29.22 -13.83 14.95
CA LEU A 112 -28.30 -13.54 16.06
C LEU A 112 -27.71 -12.12 15.97
N LYS A 113 -27.32 -11.70 14.77
CA LYS A 113 -26.90 -10.32 14.51
C LYS A 113 -28.02 -9.33 14.84
N LYS A 114 -29.25 -9.60 14.39
CA LYS A 114 -30.38 -8.70 14.62
C LYS A 114 -30.71 -8.56 16.11
N LEU A 115 -30.60 -9.65 16.88
CA LEU A 115 -30.74 -9.66 18.34
C LEU A 115 -29.65 -8.83 19.01
N THR A 116 -28.42 -8.97 18.54
CA THR A 116 -27.29 -8.13 18.99
C THR A 116 -27.54 -6.65 18.73
N ASP A 117 -28.08 -6.30 17.55
CA ASP A 117 -28.40 -4.91 17.17
C ASP A 117 -29.52 -4.30 18.03
N VAL A 118 -30.44 -5.11 18.57
CA VAL A 118 -31.52 -4.66 19.46
C VAL A 118 -31.16 -4.71 20.94
N GLY A 119 -29.94 -5.16 21.28
CA GLY A 119 -29.39 -5.07 22.63
C GLY A 119 -29.49 -6.32 23.49
N ASP A 120 -29.84 -7.48 22.93
CA ASP A 120 -29.83 -8.75 23.67
C ASP A 120 -28.39 -9.09 24.16
N PRO A 121 -28.13 -9.13 25.49
CA PRO A 121 -26.79 -9.37 26.02
C PRO A 121 -26.22 -10.75 25.70
N HIS A 122 -27.07 -11.79 25.70
CA HIS A 122 -26.65 -13.17 25.44
C HIS A 122 -26.33 -13.35 23.96
N ALA A 123 -27.19 -12.82 23.09
CA ALA A 123 -26.93 -12.80 21.65
C ALA A 123 -25.65 -12.03 21.32
N LYS A 124 -25.39 -10.90 22.00
CA LYS A 124 -24.18 -10.10 21.81
C LYS A 124 -22.92 -10.88 22.17
N GLN A 125 -22.92 -11.60 23.29
CA GLN A 125 -21.76 -12.40 23.71
C GLN A 125 -21.47 -13.51 22.68
N LEU A 126 -22.47 -14.30 22.32
CA LEU A 126 -22.31 -15.39 21.36
C LEU A 126 -21.92 -14.90 19.96
N PHE A 127 -22.47 -13.75 19.55
CA PHE A 127 -22.09 -13.14 18.28
C PHE A 127 -20.60 -12.75 18.28
N LYS A 128 -20.07 -12.21 19.38
CA LYS A 128 -18.64 -11.93 19.51
C LYS A 128 -17.80 -13.20 19.45
N GLU A 129 -18.17 -14.24 20.19
CA GLU A 129 -17.46 -15.53 20.18
C GLU A 129 -17.41 -16.14 18.78
N GLU A 130 -18.52 -16.11 18.05
CA GLU A 130 -18.58 -16.59 16.67
C GLU A 130 -17.74 -15.75 15.70
N LEU A 131 -17.74 -14.42 15.86
CA LEU A 131 -16.88 -13.54 15.08
C LEU A 131 -15.40 -13.85 15.31
N THR A 132 -14.99 -14.06 16.56
CA THR A 132 -13.62 -14.45 16.92
C THR A 132 -13.26 -15.80 16.29
N LYS A 133 -14.12 -16.82 16.42
CA LYS A 133 -13.91 -18.15 15.79
C LYS A 133 -13.72 -18.06 14.26
N ARG A 134 -14.56 -17.29 13.58
CA ARG A 134 -14.46 -17.11 12.12
C ARG A 134 -13.20 -16.35 11.71
N LEU A 135 -12.78 -15.41 12.53
CA LEU A 135 -11.57 -14.64 12.30
C LEU A 135 -10.32 -15.48 12.54
N THR A 136 -10.30 -16.35 13.54
CA THR A 136 -9.17 -17.26 13.82
C THR A 136 -9.16 -18.50 12.93
N GLY A 137 -10.27 -18.81 12.26
CA GLY A 137 -10.40 -19.93 11.31
C GLY A 137 -9.59 -19.80 10.00
N GLY A 138 -8.90 -18.68 9.76
CA GLY A 138 -7.83 -18.60 8.75
C GLY A 138 -8.23 -18.27 7.31
N ALA A 139 -9.52 -18.19 6.99
CA ALA A 139 -9.97 -17.80 5.65
C ALA A 139 -9.92 -16.27 5.47
N TYR A 140 -8.92 -15.76 4.74
CA TYR A 140 -8.74 -14.31 4.53
C TYR A 140 -10.00 -13.59 4.00
N SER A 141 -10.69 -14.18 3.01
CA SER A 141 -11.92 -13.60 2.44
C SER A 141 -13.03 -13.44 3.49
N VAL A 142 -13.10 -14.34 4.46
CA VAL A 142 -14.02 -14.23 5.60
C VAL A 142 -13.56 -13.10 6.52
N MET A 143 -12.28 -13.04 6.88
CA MET A 143 -11.74 -11.98 7.74
C MET A 143 -11.98 -10.59 7.16
N GLU A 144 -11.64 -10.39 5.89
CA GLU A 144 -11.81 -9.13 5.17
C GLU A 144 -13.29 -8.71 5.13
N LEU A 145 -14.21 -9.65 4.87
CA LEU A 145 -15.64 -9.39 4.90
C LEU A 145 -16.11 -8.98 6.30
N LEU A 146 -15.65 -9.65 7.37
CA LEU A 146 -16.02 -9.32 8.75
C LEU A 146 -15.52 -7.93 9.15
N VAL A 147 -14.30 -7.57 8.75
CA VAL A 147 -13.71 -6.24 8.95
C VAL A 147 -14.49 -5.17 8.17
N ASN A 148 -14.78 -5.40 6.89
CA ASN A 148 -15.51 -4.46 6.03
C ASN A 148 -16.95 -4.23 6.51
N LYS A 149 -17.59 -5.24 7.10
CA LYS A 149 -18.92 -5.10 7.72
C LYS A 149 -18.89 -4.41 9.09
N ASN A 150 -17.70 -4.08 9.60
CA ASN A 150 -17.48 -3.36 10.86
C ASN A 150 -18.18 -4.01 12.07
N TYR A 151 -18.18 -5.35 12.12
CA TYR A 151 -18.82 -6.09 13.22
C TYR A 151 -18.07 -5.96 14.54
N PHE A 152 -16.77 -5.68 14.48
CA PHE A 152 -15.91 -5.53 15.65
C PHE A 152 -16.11 -4.22 16.43
N LYS A 153 -17.00 -3.32 15.99
CA LYS A 153 -17.43 -2.15 16.77
C LYS A 153 -18.01 -2.51 18.15
N LEU A 154 -18.45 -3.75 18.32
CA LEU A 154 -19.07 -4.26 19.54
C LEU A 154 -18.04 -4.68 20.60
N PHE A 155 -16.78 -4.84 20.19
CA PHE A 155 -15.70 -5.35 21.03
C PHE A 155 -15.14 -4.21 21.89
N ASN A 156 -14.79 -4.53 23.13
CA ASN A 156 -14.05 -3.65 24.01
C ASN A 156 -12.53 -3.79 23.77
N ARG A 157 -11.75 -2.96 24.46
CA ARG A 157 -10.29 -2.94 24.36
C ARG A 157 -9.64 -4.31 24.57
N ASP A 158 -9.99 -5.01 25.63
CA ASP A 158 -9.31 -6.26 26.00
C ASP A 158 -9.71 -7.41 25.06
N GLU A 159 -10.96 -7.42 24.60
CA GLU A 159 -11.44 -8.36 23.58
C GLU A 159 -10.71 -8.15 22.23
N LEU A 160 -10.46 -6.91 21.84
CA LEU A 160 -9.69 -6.60 20.61
C LEU A 160 -8.22 -7.03 20.73
N TRP A 161 -7.63 -6.91 21.92
CA TRP A 161 -6.27 -7.41 22.17
C TRP A 161 -6.21 -8.94 22.12
N SER A 162 -7.19 -9.63 22.71
CA SER A 162 -7.30 -11.10 22.61
C SER A 162 -7.35 -11.55 21.15
N VAL A 163 -8.16 -10.86 20.33
CA VAL A 163 -8.23 -11.12 18.89
C VAL A 163 -6.88 -10.93 18.20
N LEU A 164 -6.15 -9.84 18.51
CA LEU A 164 -4.83 -9.59 17.95
C LEU A 164 -3.80 -10.66 18.36
N GLU A 165 -3.85 -11.13 19.59
CA GLU A 165 -2.99 -12.21 20.10
C GLU A 165 -3.29 -13.53 19.41
N ASP A 166 -4.56 -13.88 19.26
CA ASP A 166 -4.99 -15.09 18.53
C ASP A 166 -4.56 -15.05 17.07
N LEU A 167 -4.67 -13.89 16.41
CA LEU A 167 -4.17 -13.69 15.05
C LEU A 167 -2.65 -13.83 14.94
N HIS A 168 -1.92 -13.52 16.02
CA HIS A 168 -0.47 -13.65 16.04
C HIS A 168 -0.03 -15.11 16.26
N ASN A 169 -0.73 -15.83 17.12
CA ASN A 169 -0.41 -17.19 17.54
C ASN A 169 -0.85 -18.25 16.51
N ASN A 170 -1.97 -18.01 15.82
CA ASN A 170 -2.37 -18.85 14.70
C ASN A 170 -1.40 -18.60 13.55
N VAL A 171 -0.58 -19.62 13.26
CA VAL A 171 0.57 -19.59 12.34
C VAL A 171 0.11 -19.39 10.89
N PHE A 172 -0.42 -18.21 10.54
CA PHE A 172 -0.60 -17.76 9.18
C PHE A 172 0.75 -17.30 8.63
N ARG A 173 1.61 -18.28 8.37
CA ARG A 173 3.02 -18.08 7.99
C ARG A 173 3.23 -17.42 6.63
N THR A 174 2.18 -17.04 5.91
CA THR A 174 2.30 -16.64 4.52
C THR A 174 1.24 -15.62 4.13
N TYR A 175 1.72 -14.53 3.53
CA TYR A 175 1.04 -13.45 2.80
C TYR A 175 0.78 -12.13 3.51
N ASN A 176 1.14 -11.07 2.78
CA ASN A 176 0.87 -9.65 3.05
C ASN A 176 -0.59 -9.34 3.40
N ASN A 177 -1.52 -10.25 3.08
CA ASN A 177 -2.96 -10.10 3.32
C ASN A 177 -3.30 -9.94 4.81
N TYR A 178 -2.52 -10.50 5.75
CA TYR A 178 -2.78 -10.37 7.20
C TYR A 178 -2.36 -9.02 7.80
N ILE A 179 -1.59 -8.23 7.04
CA ILE A 179 -1.19 -6.89 7.45
C ILE A 179 -2.46 -6.03 7.58
N SER A 180 -3.38 -6.09 6.61
CA SER A 180 -4.56 -5.22 6.62
C SER A 180 -5.44 -5.41 7.86
N VAL A 181 -5.71 -6.66 8.22
CA VAL A 181 -6.53 -7.04 9.38
C VAL A 181 -5.86 -6.64 10.70
N LYS A 182 -4.55 -6.89 10.84
CA LYS A 182 -3.78 -6.49 12.03
C LYS A 182 -3.84 -4.98 12.25
N TYR A 183 -3.57 -4.21 11.21
CA TYR A 183 -3.55 -2.74 11.30
C TYR A 183 -4.94 -2.15 11.51
N TYR A 184 -6.00 -2.78 11.00
CA TYR A 184 -7.38 -2.41 11.31
C TYR A 184 -7.67 -2.47 12.82
N PHE A 185 -7.32 -3.58 13.48
CA PHE A 185 -7.56 -3.73 14.92
C PHE A 185 -6.71 -2.80 15.77
N LEU A 186 -5.43 -2.63 15.43
CA LEU A 186 -4.57 -1.66 16.11
C LEU A 186 -5.10 -0.23 15.94
N LYS A 187 -5.60 0.15 14.76
CA LYS A 187 -6.23 1.46 14.53
C LYS A 187 -7.48 1.64 15.40
N LYS A 188 -8.32 0.62 15.51
CA LYS A 188 -9.50 0.65 16.41
C LYS A 188 -9.10 0.86 17.87
N LEU A 189 -8.06 0.18 18.32
CA LEU A 189 -7.52 0.38 19.67
C LEU A 189 -6.97 1.80 19.87
N ILE A 190 -6.31 2.37 18.86
CA ILE A 190 -5.85 3.77 18.89
C ILE A 190 -7.03 4.75 18.97
N GLU A 191 -8.10 4.52 18.19
CA GLU A 191 -9.35 5.30 18.26
C GLU A 191 -9.99 5.25 19.65
N MET A 192 -9.76 4.17 20.40
CA MET A 192 -10.17 4.01 21.81
C MET A 192 -9.21 4.65 22.82
N GLY A 193 -8.12 5.28 22.36
CA GLY A 193 -7.11 5.93 23.23
C GLY A 193 -6.01 5.01 23.74
N ASP A 194 -5.85 3.80 23.19
CA ASP A 194 -4.82 2.85 23.62
C ASP A 194 -3.41 3.23 23.13
N LYS A 195 -2.57 3.70 24.05
CA LYS A 195 -1.18 4.09 23.79
C LYS A 195 -0.24 2.92 23.53
N VAL A 196 -0.55 1.74 24.06
CA VAL A 196 0.22 0.52 23.77
C VAL A 196 -0.03 0.11 22.32
N ALA A 197 -1.29 0.15 21.87
CA ALA A 197 -1.63 -0.13 20.48
C ALA A 197 -0.96 0.88 19.53
N GLU A 198 -0.94 2.17 19.88
CA GLU A 198 -0.23 3.20 19.12
C GLU A 198 1.26 2.86 18.95
N LYS A 199 1.92 2.40 20.02
CA LYS A 199 3.32 1.97 19.97
C LYS A 199 3.50 0.74 19.07
N PHE A 200 2.69 -0.30 19.23
CA PHE A 200 2.75 -1.50 18.40
C PHE A 200 2.47 -1.22 16.91
N PHE A 201 1.59 -0.25 16.63
CA PHE A 201 1.29 0.23 15.29
C PHE A 201 2.53 0.87 14.65
N LYS A 202 3.18 1.80 15.37
CA LYS A 202 4.42 2.45 14.89
C LYS A 202 5.57 1.46 14.71
N ASP A 203 5.83 0.63 15.71
CA ASP A 203 6.90 -0.39 15.66
C ASP A 203 6.67 -1.38 14.51
N GLY A 204 5.40 -1.74 14.27
CA GLY A 204 5.00 -2.56 13.15
C GLY A 204 5.33 -1.90 11.81
N ILE A 205 5.01 -0.62 11.64
CA ILE A 205 5.25 0.12 10.39
C ILE A 205 6.75 0.15 10.12
N LEU A 206 7.53 0.58 11.12
CA LEU A 206 8.97 0.70 11.01
C LEU A 206 9.63 -0.64 10.63
N LYS A 207 9.23 -1.74 11.30
CA LYS A 207 9.73 -3.10 11.01
C LYS A 207 9.34 -3.60 9.62
N SER A 208 8.19 -3.18 9.11
CA SER A 208 7.72 -3.57 7.78
C SER A 208 8.42 -2.76 6.69
N LEU A 209 8.59 -1.45 6.89
CA LEU A 209 9.35 -0.57 5.99
C LEU A 209 10.82 -1.00 5.91
N SER A 210 11.43 -1.42 7.03
CA SER A 210 12.83 -1.87 7.06
C SER A 210 13.12 -3.12 6.24
N LYS A 211 12.08 -3.90 5.92
CA LYS A 211 12.22 -5.10 5.08
C LYS A 211 12.23 -4.78 3.59
N GLY A 212 11.80 -3.58 3.19
CA GLY A 212 11.85 -3.11 1.81
C GLY A 212 10.91 -3.82 0.84
N PHE A 213 9.77 -4.32 1.31
CA PHE A 213 8.73 -4.83 0.42
C PHE A 213 7.85 -3.68 -0.09
N ASN A 214 7.99 -3.34 -1.37
CA ASN A 214 7.29 -2.22 -2.01
C ASN A 214 5.78 -2.24 -1.79
N SER A 215 5.15 -3.41 -1.90
CA SER A 215 3.70 -3.58 -1.68
C SER A 215 3.23 -3.19 -0.27
N ILE A 216 4.10 -3.36 0.74
CA ILE A 216 3.79 -2.97 2.13
C ILE A 216 3.94 -1.47 2.32
N VAL A 217 4.94 -0.85 1.67
CA VAL A 217 5.13 0.60 1.73
C VAL A 217 3.95 1.32 1.05
N LEU A 218 3.52 0.84 -0.13
CA LEU A 218 2.33 1.33 -0.81
C LEU A 218 1.11 1.28 0.08
N TYR A 219 0.86 0.10 0.66
CA TYR A 219 -0.28 -0.13 1.53
C TYR A 219 -0.31 0.86 2.70
N PHE A 220 0.82 1.08 3.38
CA PHE A 220 0.88 2.04 4.47
C PHE A 220 0.69 3.48 4.03
N TYR A 221 1.14 3.83 2.83
CA TYR A 221 0.93 5.14 2.27
C TYR A 221 -0.54 5.37 1.91
N GLU A 222 -1.15 4.48 1.11
CA GLU A 222 -2.55 4.55 0.69
C GLU A 222 -3.52 4.63 1.88
N MET A 223 -3.20 3.91 2.96
CA MET A 223 -4.00 3.93 4.18
C MET A 223 -3.73 5.13 5.09
N GLY A 224 -2.77 6.00 4.75
CA GLY A 224 -2.33 7.15 5.55
C GLY A 224 -1.62 6.75 6.84
N TYR A 225 -1.12 5.52 6.95
CA TYR A 225 -0.45 5.00 8.15
C TYR A 225 0.96 5.58 8.33
N ILE A 226 1.59 6.01 7.24
CA ILE A 226 2.87 6.73 7.28
C ILE A 226 2.78 8.01 8.14
N ASN A 227 1.60 8.60 8.31
CA ASN A 227 1.40 9.79 9.15
C ASN A 227 1.56 9.53 10.66
N TYR A 228 1.63 8.25 11.09
CA TYR A 228 1.86 7.89 12.48
C TYR A 228 3.34 7.91 12.88
N ILE A 229 4.25 7.96 11.91
CA ILE A 229 5.69 8.03 12.16
C ILE A 229 6.21 9.42 11.82
N SER A 230 7.11 9.93 12.66
CA SER A 230 7.82 11.18 12.38
C SER A 230 8.82 10.97 11.23
N ARG A 231 9.24 12.08 10.61
CA ARG A 231 10.28 12.06 9.57
C ARG A 231 11.60 11.50 10.10
N ASP A 232 11.98 11.80 11.34
CA ASP A 232 13.19 11.24 11.97
C ASP A 232 13.09 9.72 12.13
N GLU A 233 11.95 9.22 12.62
CA GLU A 233 11.69 7.78 12.73
C GLU A 233 11.73 7.07 11.38
N PHE A 234 11.17 7.70 10.33
CA PHE A 234 11.22 7.18 8.97
C PHE A 234 12.65 6.98 8.48
N TRP A 235 13.49 8.01 8.61
CA TRP A 235 14.86 7.94 8.11
C TRP A 235 15.74 6.98 8.90
N ARG A 236 15.52 6.83 10.20
CA ARG A 236 16.25 5.86 11.04
C ARG A 236 16.13 4.42 10.57
N ILE A 237 15.09 4.09 9.79
CA ILE A 237 14.90 2.75 9.19
C ILE A 237 16.10 2.36 8.32
N PHE A 238 16.69 3.32 7.60
CA PHE A 238 17.83 3.08 6.72
C PHE A 238 19.18 3.26 7.42
N GLY A 239 19.19 3.30 8.76
CA GLY A 239 20.38 3.44 9.58
C GLY A 239 21.21 4.67 9.19
N ALA A 240 22.50 4.47 8.94
CA ALA A 240 23.42 5.54 8.58
C ALA A 240 23.06 6.24 7.26
N ASP A 241 22.59 5.50 6.25
CA ASP A 241 22.20 6.06 4.95
C ASP A 241 20.99 6.99 5.10
N GLY A 242 20.03 6.60 5.93
CA GLY A 242 18.85 7.40 6.21
C GLY A 242 19.17 8.71 6.92
N MET A 243 20.12 8.71 7.85
CA MET A 243 20.57 9.96 8.48
C MET A 243 21.22 10.92 7.48
N ILE A 244 21.91 10.39 6.46
CA ILE A 244 22.47 11.20 5.37
C ILE A 244 21.34 11.75 4.50
N LEU A 245 20.33 10.95 4.16
CA LEU A 245 19.17 11.43 3.42
C LEU A 245 18.38 12.47 4.21
N TYR A 246 18.21 12.29 5.52
CA TYR A 246 17.60 13.29 6.38
C TYR A 246 18.38 14.60 6.34
N GLU A 247 19.72 14.54 6.44
CA GLU A 247 20.57 15.72 6.27
C GLU A 247 20.30 16.39 4.91
N ILE A 248 20.37 15.66 3.80
CA ILE A 248 20.13 16.21 2.46
C ILE A 248 18.72 16.80 2.33
N GLU A 249 17.70 16.14 2.88
CA GLU A 249 16.33 16.67 2.94
C GLU A 249 16.28 18.01 3.68
N GLN A 250 16.93 18.11 4.85
CA GLN A 250 17.04 19.38 5.58
C GLN A 250 17.83 20.45 4.81
N TYR A 251 18.80 20.06 3.97
CA TYR A 251 19.49 20.99 3.07
C TYR A 251 18.54 21.50 1.99
N VAL A 252 17.77 20.61 1.36
CA VAL A 252 16.83 20.95 0.28
C VAL A 252 15.70 21.85 0.80
N LYS A 253 15.14 21.56 1.98
CA LYS A 253 14.06 22.35 2.61
C LYS A 253 14.42 23.81 2.88
N LYS A 254 15.72 24.16 2.93
CA LYS A 254 16.18 25.55 3.12
C LYS A 254 16.01 26.40 1.87
N TYR A 255 15.72 25.80 0.72
CA TYR A 255 15.64 26.48 -0.56
C TYR A 255 14.21 26.40 -1.07
N GLU A 256 13.64 27.55 -1.41
CA GLU A 256 12.35 27.63 -2.09
C GLU A 256 12.54 27.29 -3.58
N ILE A 257 11.54 26.63 -4.17
CA ILE A 257 11.47 26.48 -5.63
C ILE A 257 11.09 27.84 -6.19
N ILE A 258 12.03 28.50 -6.87
CA ILE A 258 11.76 29.79 -7.50
C ILE A 258 11.21 29.52 -8.90
N ALA A 259 9.88 29.56 -9.04
CA ALA A 259 9.24 29.54 -10.35
C ALA A 259 9.42 30.90 -11.05
N GLY A 260 9.76 30.87 -12.34
CA GLY A 260 9.69 32.04 -13.19
C GLY A 260 8.24 32.54 -13.30
N LYS A 261 7.92 33.59 -12.53
CA LYS A 261 6.61 34.26 -12.35
C LYS A 261 5.53 33.47 -11.57
N LYS A 262 5.46 33.85 -10.29
CA LYS A 262 4.30 33.97 -9.36
C LYS A 262 3.66 32.70 -8.76
N ILE A 263 3.84 32.65 -7.43
CA ILE A 263 2.93 32.20 -6.34
C ILE A 263 2.92 30.70 -6.07
N TYR A 264 3.44 30.30 -4.88
CA TYR A 264 2.63 29.72 -3.80
C TYR A 264 3.10 30.29 -2.45
N LYS A 265 2.45 31.39 -2.04
CA LYS A 265 2.34 31.77 -0.63
C LYS A 265 1.17 30.96 -0.08
N ASN A 266 1.39 30.23 1.01
CA ASN A 266 0.40 29.51 1.81
C ASN A 266 -0.07 28.15 1.25
N GLN A 267 0.82 27.16 1.30
CA GLN A 267 0.51 25.74 1.58
C GLN A 267 1.84 24.98 1.62
N LEU A 268 2.56 25.08 2.73
CA LEU A 268 3.79 24.31 3.00
C LEU A 268 3.60 23.32 4.15
N ASP A 269 2.35 23.01 4.48
CA ASP A 269 1.99 21.89 5.34
C ASP A 269 1.58 20.73 4.42
N GLY A 270 2.50 19.81 4.11
CA GLY A 270 2.12 18.51 3.52
C GLY A 270 2.83 18.03 2.26
N PHE A 271 4.04 18.48 1.91
CA PHE A 271 4.79 17.81 0.84
C PHE A 271 5.23 16.40 1.28
N GLU A 272 4.81 15.37 0.54
CA GLU A 272 5.21 13.99 0.71
C GLU A 272 6.36 13.66 -0.27
N TYR A 273 7.57 13.95 0.20
CA TYR A 273 8.84 13.97 -0.53
C TYR A 273 9.33 12.69 -1.23
N PHE A 274 8.52 11.63 -1.43
CA PHE A 274 9.06 10.33 -1.85
C PHE A 274 8.33 9.69 -3.02
N LYS A 275 9.02 9.59 -4.18
CA LYS A 275 8.70 8.58 -5.21
C LYS A 275 9.54 7.34 -4.95
N LEU A 276 8.88 6.25 -4.59
CA LEU A 276 9.49 4.93 -4.49
C LEU A 276 9.44 4.31 -5.89
N HIS A 277 10.59 4.09 -6.53
CA HIS A 277 10.59 3.47 -7.85
C HIS A 277 10.34 1.97 -7.75
N ASP A 278 9.09 1.58 -8.07
CA ASP A 278 8.61 0.44 -8.86
C ASP A 278 7.07 0.44 -8.69
N ASP A 279 6.35 0.89 -9.71
CA ASP A 279 4.88 0.96 -9.84
C ASP A 279 4.06 1.75 -8.79
N ILE A 280 4.67 2.73 -8.10
CA ILE A 280 3.98 3.58 -7.13
C ILE A 280 4.26 5.06 -7.41
N LEU A 281 3.26 5.78 -7.91
CA LEU A 281 3.29 7.23 -8.11
C LEU A 281 2.74 7.92 -6.86
N LEU A 282 3.62 8.59 -6.10
CA LEU A 282 3.23 9.51 -5.04
C LEU A 282 3.50 10.94 -5.50
N GLU A 283 2.52 11.80 -5.25
CA GLU A 283 2.44 13.15 -5.81
C GLU A 283 3.23 14.16 -4.95
N TYR A 284 4.13 14.91 -5.62
CA TYR A 284 4.85 16.15 -5.24
C TYR A 284 6.04 16.10 -4.25
N GLY A 285 7.23 16.47 -4.77
CA GLY A 285 8.42 16.86 -4.01
C GLY A 285 9.69 16.89 -4.88
N PRO A 286 10.69 17.76 -4.60
CA PRO A 286 11.90 17.88 -5.42
C PRO A 286 12.87 16.71 -5.20
N MET A 287 12.56 15.69 -4.41
CA MET A 287 13.46 14.59 -4.10
C MET A 287 12.79 13.24 -4.36
N ILE A 288 13.53 12.28 -4.90
CA ILE A 288 13.15 10.88 -5.03
C ILE A 288 14.31 10.03 -4.54
N PHE A 289 14.03 8.82 -4.08
CA PHE A 289 15.10 7.87 -3.77
C PHE A 289 14.65 6.43 -4.01
N THR A 290 15.62 5.57 -4.21
CA THR A 290 15.42 4.12 -4.27
C THR A 290 16.32 3.44 -3.25
N PHE A 291 15.90 2.28 -2.77
CA PHE A 291 16.66 1.52 -1.79
C PHE A 291 16.52 0.03 -2.05
N GLU A 292 17.56 -0.72 -1.73
CA GLU A 292 17.66 -2.16 -1.97
C GLU A 292 18.35 -2.79 -0.76
N GLY A 293 17.73 -3.83 -0.18
CA GLY A 293 18.32 -4.52 0.99
C GLY A 293 18.62 -3.60 2.18
N GLY A 294 17.76 -2.59 2.41
CA GLY A 294 17.90 -1.62 3.50
C GLY A 294 18.95 -0.51 3.26
N LYS A 295 19.52 -0.42 2.05
CA LYS A 295 20.50 0.60 1.68
C LYS A 295 19.99 1.50 0.59
N ILE A 296 20.38 2.77 0.60
CA ILE A 296 19.97 3.73 -0.45
C ILE A 296 20.79 3.46 -1.72
N THR A 297 20.09 3.20 -2.83
CA THR A 297 20.69 2.86 -4.13
C THR A 297 20.46 3.92 -5.19
N GLY A 298 19.49 4.81 -5.01
CA GLY A 298 19.22 5.90 -5.93
C GLY A 298 18.79 7.16 -5.21
N ILE A 299 19.22 8.31 -5.70
CA ILE A 299 18.76 9.63 -5.27
C ILE A 299 18.50 10.46 -6.52
N GLY A 300 17.35 11.11 -6.59
CA GLY A 300 17.07 12.18 -7.53
C GLY A 300 16.69 13.45 -6.79
N ILE A 301 17.24 14.59 -7.19
CA ILE A 301 16.84 15.91 -6.74
C ILE A 301 16.57 16.78 -7.98
N PHE A 302 15.39 17.37 -8.04
CA PHE A 302 14.87 18.09 -9.20
C PHE A 302 14.44 19.50 -8.80
N GLY A 303 14.83 20.49 -9.61
CA GLY A 303 14.43 21.88 -9.44
C GLY A 303 13.00 22.18 -9.91
N ASN A 304 12.36 21.25 -10.63
CA ASN A 304 11.07 21.44 -11.30
C ASN A 304 10.10 20.28 -11.01
N GLU A 305 8.87 20.62 -10.61
CA GLU A 305 7.82 19.65 -10.27
C GLU A 305 7.38 18.77 -11.44
N LYS A 306 7.46 19.27 -12.69
CA LYS A 306 7.04 18.51 -13.88
C LYS A 306 7.94 17.31 -14.21
N GLU A 307 9.17 17.31 -13.73
CA GLU A 307 10.11 16.18 -13.91
C GLU A 307 9.77 15.00 -12.99
N VAL A 308 9.00 15.26 -11.93
CA VAL A 308 8.58 14.27 -10.94
C VAL A 308 7.40 13.43 -11.46
N SER A 309 6.51 14.03 -12.28
CA SER A 309 5.20 13.49 -12.67
C SER A 309 5.18 12.53 -13.87
N GLY A 310 6.32 12.04 -14.35
CA GLY A 310 6.37 10.72 -15.01
C GLY A 310 6.06 10.59 -16.50
N GLU A 311 5.94 11.66 -17.30
CA GLU A 311 5.86 11.48 -18.76
C GLU A 311 7.21 11.22 -19.42
N ASN A 312 8.32 11.59 -18.76
CA ASN A 312 9.67 11.17 -19.14
C ASN A 312 10.67 11.42 -17.99
N PRO A 313 10.86 10.50 -17.03
CA PRO A 313 11.80 10.67 -15.91
C PRO A 313 13.28 10.75 -16.33
N ASP A 314 13.56 10.66 -17.64
CA ASP A 314 14.88 10.75 -18.25
C ASP A 314 15.12 12.04 -19.05
N LEU A 315 14.15 12.98 -19.09
CA LEU A 315 14.34 14.28 -19.74
C LEU A 315 14.13 15.43 -18.75
N CYS A 316 15.23 16.06 -18.33
CA CYS A 316 15.20 17.32 -17.59
C CYS A 316 14.85 18.46 -18.58
N GLY A 317 13.73 19.14 -18.33
CA GLY A 317 13.03 20.00 -19.29
C GLY A 317 13.44 21.48 -19.21
N GLU A 318 13.23 22.24 -20.28
CA GLU A 318 13.59 23.67 -20.32
C GLU A 318 12.79 24.51 -19.28
N ASN A 319 13.46 24.84 -18.17
CA ASN A 319 13.38 26.12 -17.45
C ASN A 319 11.99 26.55 -16.92
N MET A 320 11.42 25.81 -15.96
CA MET A 320 10.13 26.15 -15.32
C MET A 320 10.17 26.26 -13.78
N GLY A 321 11.33 26.07 -13.14
CA GLY A 321 11.57 26.28 -11.71
C GLY A 321 13.03 25.94 -11.36
N ASN A 322 13.65 26.69 -10.45
CA ASN A 322 15.02 26.40 -9.98
C ASN A 322 15.05 26.26 -8.47
N LEU A 323 15.66 25.17 -7.99
CA LEU A 323 16.12 25.05 -6.61
C LEU A 323 17.51 25.68 -6.51
N GLU A 324 17.84 26.43 -5.45
CA GLU A 324 19.19 26.99 -5.26
C GLU A 324 20.13 26.09 -4.43
N LEU A 325 20.16 24.78 -4.69
CA LEU A 325 21.04 23.85 -3.98
C LEU A 325 22.50 23.94 -4.50
N LYS A 326 23.20 24.98 -4.05
CA LYS A 326 24.56 25.33 -4.53
C LYS A 326 25.61 24.23 -4.33
N ARG A 327 25.41 23.34 -3.35
CA ARG A 327 26.28 22.20 -3.02
C ARG A 327 25.51 21.09 -2.33
N LEU A 328 25.98 19.86 -2.49
CA LEU A 328 25.60 18.71 -1.64
C LEU A 328 26.44 18.67 -0.36
N PRO A 329 25.95 18.05 0.73
CA PRO A 329 26.74 17.81 1.93
C PRO A 329 27.86 16.79 1.65
N ASP A 330 28.99 16.92 2.35
CA ASP A 330 30.12 15.97 2.20
C ASP A 330 29.75 14.54 2.62
N SER A 331 28.71 14.38 3.44
CA SER A 331 28.20 13.08 3.87
C SER A 331 27.66 12.21 2.73
N ILE A 332 27.32 12.79 1.56
CA ILE A 332 26.84 12.03 0.38
C ILE A 332 27.81 10.90 -0.01
N GLY A 333 29.12 11.11 0.14
CA GLY A 333 30.15 10.12 -0.19
C GLY A 333 30.14 8.86 0.69
N ARG A 334 29.37 8.87 1.80
CA ARG A 334 29.21 7.70 2.67
C ARG A 334 28.13 6.72 2.17
N LEU A 335 27.31 7.12 1.19
CA LEU A 335 26.32 6.26 0.55
C LEU A 335 26.99 5.28 -0.44
N ILE A 336 27.80 4.37 0.09
CA ILE A 336 28.64 3.47 -0.72
C ILE A 336 27.83 2.52 -1.62
N SER A 337 26.54 2.34 -1.35
CA SER A 337 25.62 1.52 -2.16
C SER A 337 24.89 2.31 -3.24
N LEU A 338 25.13 3.62 -3.35
CA LEU A 338 24.48 4.47 -4.34
C LEU A 338 24.92 4.06 -5.76
N LYS A 339 23.93 3.71 -6.59
CA LYS A 339 24.06 3.32 -8.00
C LYS A 339 23.59 4.43 -8.94
N SER A 340 22.61 5.24 -8.53
CA SER A 340 22.03 6.31 -9.34
C SER A 340 21.97 7.63 -8.57
N LEU A 341 22.45 8.71 -9.19
CA LEU A 341 22.36 10.07 -8.64
C LEU A 341 21.92 11.04 -9.75
N LYS A 342 20.69 11.56 -9.65
CA LYS A 342 20.14 12.58 -10.55
C LYS A 342 20.06 13.92 -9.81
N LEU A 343 20.68 14.97 -10.34
CA LEU A 343 20.70 16.32 -9.76
C LEU A 343 20.36 17.33 -10.85
N CYS A 344 19.07 17.46 -11.17
CA CYS A 344 18.59 18.26 -12.29
C CYS A 344 18.08 19.64 -11.87
N ASP A 345 18.59 20.69 -12.53
CA ASP A 345 18.09 22.07 -12.39
C ASP A 345 18.09 22.59 -10.93
N ILE A 346 19.07 22.15 -10.14
CA ILE A 346 19.20 22.49 -8.72
C ILE A 346 20.20 23.61 -8.43
N GLY A 347 20.68 24.33 -9.46
CA GLY A 347 21.59 25.45 -9.30
C GLY A 347 22.96 25.07 -8.70
N LEU A 348 23.40 23.83 -8.90
CA LEU A 348 24.62 23.28 -8.33
C LEU A 348 25.86 24.02 -8.86
N LYS A 349 26.78 24.40 -7.97
CA LYS A 349 28.05 25.07 -8.34
C LYS A 349 29.26 24.17 -8.18
N LYS A 350 29.22 23.27 -7.21
CA LYS A 350 30.33 22.37 -6.84
C LYS A 350 29.80 21.02 -6.37
N LEU A 351 30.53 19.96 -6.73
CA LEU A 351 30.36 18.63 -6.16
C LEU A 351 31.34 18.42 -5.00
N PRO A 352 30.93 17.79 -3.89
CA PRO A 352 31.81 17.51 -2.76
C PRO A 352 32.83 16.42 -3.11
N ARG A 353 34.08 16.59 -2.67
CA ARG A 353 35.19 15.65 -2.98
C ARG A 353 34.93 14.23 -2.49
N SER A 354 34.12 14.08 -1.45
CA SER A 354 33.72 12.79 -0.89
C SER A 354 32.96 11.89 -1.88
N MET A 355 32.36 12.45 -2.94
CA MET A 355 31.72 11.66 -4.00
C MET A 355 32.68 10.69 -4.68
N MET A 356 34.00 10.91 -4.62
CA MET A 356 35.01 9.97 -5.12
C MET A 356 34.90 8.57 -4.45
N SER A 357 34.27 8.47 -3.28
CA SER A 357 34.01 7.23 -2.55
C SER A 357 32.82 6.41 -3.09
N LEU A 358 32.00 6.99 -3.98
CA LEU A 358 30.82 6.35 -4.56
C LEU A 358 31.21 5.35 -5.66
N LYS A 359 31.92 4.27 -5.29
CA LYS A 359 32.49 3.28 -6.22
C LYS A 359 31.47 2.40 -6.94
N ASN A 360 30.20 2.47 -6.56
CA ASN A 360 29.09 1.74 -7.18
C ASN A 360 28.20 2.64 -8.05
N LEU A 361 28.53 3.93 -8.18
CA LEU A 361 27.72 4.87 -8.94
C LEU A 361 27.84 4.58 -10.43
N LYS A 362 26.73 4.17 -11.04
CA LYS A 362 26.60 3.80 -12.46
C LYS A 362 25.96 4.91 -13.28
N PHE A 363 24.96 5.59 -12.71
CA PHE A 363 24.19 6.63 -13.38
C PHE A 363 24.39 7.95 -12.65
N LEU A 364 24.89 8.97 -13.35
CA LEU A 364 25.04 10.31 -12.81
C LEU A 364 24.45 11.32 -13.79
N SER A 365 23.40 12.02 -13.39
CA SER A 365 22.88 13.18 -14.13
C SER A 365 23.12 14.44 -13.33
N LEU A 366 23.71 15.44 -13.98
CA LEU A 366 24.02 16.76 -13.45
C LEU A 366 23.40 17.85 -14.32
N THR A 367 22.33 17.52 -15.03
CA THR A 367 21.75 18.37 -16.07
C THR A 367 21.20 19.68 -15.51
N GLY A 368 21.31 20.76 -16.29
CA GLY A 368 20.67 22.03 -15.92
C GLY A 368 21.36 22.76 -14.75
N ASN A 369 22.66 22.53 -14.54
CA ASN A 369 23.45 23.25 -13.54
C ASN A 369 24.47 24.17 -14.22
N PRO A 370 24.05 25.29 -14.85
CA PRO A 370 24.89 26.14 -15.71
C PRO A 370 26.08 26.82 -15.00
N GLN A 371 26.16 26.74 -13.67
CA GLN A 371 27.25 27.28 -12.85
C GLN A 371 28.19 26.19 -12.32
N LEU A 372 27.95 24.92 -12.68
CA LEU A 372 28.69 23.78 -12.18
C LEU A 372 30.11 23.76 -12.74
N LYS A 373 31.10 23.74 -11.84
CA LYS A 373 32.49 23.44 -12.20
C LYS A 373 32.74 21.95 -12.01
N LEU A 374 33.02 21.23 -13.10
CA LEU A 374 33.36 19.80 -13.05
C LEU A 374 34.71 19.61 -12.33
N PRO A 375 34.76 18.85 -11.23
CA PRO A 375 35.99 18.59 -10.50
C PRO A 375 36.78 17.43 -11.12
N ASP A 376 38.10 17.42 -10.96
CA ASP A 376 38.97 16.37 -11.53
C ASP A 376 38.61 14.95 -11.06
N PHE A 377 38.07 14.81 -9.84
CA PHE A 377 37.66 13.51 -9.31
C PHE A 377 36.47 12.89 -10.04
N LEU A 378 35.66 13.67 -10.77
CA LEU A 378 34.52 13.16 -11.53
C LEU A 378 34.97 12.07 -12.50
N TRP A 379 36.14 12.27 -13.11
CA TRP A 379 36.74 11.35 -14.07
C TRP A 379 37.33 10.08 -13.43
N GLU A 380 37.41 10.01 -12.10
CA GLU A 380 37.90 8.84 -11.35
C GLU A 380 36.76 7.90 -10.91
N LEU A 381 35.49 8.24 -11.23
CA LEU A 381 34.33 7.40 -10.98
C LEU A 381 34.21 6.30 -12.04
N LYS A 382 35.14 5.35 -11.99
CA LYS A 382 35.27 4.28 -13.00
C LYS A 382 34.04 3.40 -13.16
N SER A 383 33.13 3.37 -12.18
CA SER A 383 31.88 2.62 -12.24
C SER A 383 30.79 3.26 -13.11
N LEU A 384 30.98 4.52 -13.55
CA LEU A 384 29.97 5.22 -14.35
C LEU A 384 29.77 4.53 -15.70
N GLU A 385 28.51 4.23 -15.99
CA GLU A 385 28.01 3.68 -17.26
C GLU A 385 27.28 4.79 -18.04
N LEU A 386 26.55 5.68 -17.35
CA LEU A 386 25.87 6.83 -17.93
C LEU A 386 26.24 8.12 -17.19
N LEU A 387 26.64 9.13 -17.96
CA LEU A 387 26.90 10.48 -17.46
C LEU A 387 26.14 11.50 -18.29
N ASP A 388 25.26 12.26 -17.64
CA ASP A 388 24.55 13.38 -18.25
C ASP A 388 25.04 14.71 -17.70
N LEU A 389 25.62 15.51 -18.58
CA LEU A 389 26.15 16.85 -18.33
C LEU A 389 25.45 17.89 -19.21
N SER A 390 24.25 17.60 -19.68
CA SER A 390 23.51 18.50 -20.56
C SER A 390 23.18 19.84 -19.87
N ASN A 391 23.07 20.91 -20.64
CA ASN A 391 22.66 22.24 -20.16
C ASN A 391 23.52 22.78 -18.97
N ASN A 392 24.84 22.57 -19.02
CA ASN A 392 25.79 22.99 -17.97
C ASN A 392 26.75 24.11 -18.39
N ASN A 393 26.49 24.75 -19.53
CA ASN A 393 27.36 25.78 -20.12
C ASN A 393 28.82 25.36 -20.31
N LEU A 394 29.10 24.07 -20.48
CA LEU A 394 30.48 23.56 -20.61
C LEU A 394 31.12 24.09 -21.89
N THR A 395 32.35 24.58 -21.78
CA THR A 395 33.14 25.06 -22.94
C THR A 395 34.19 24.07 -23.43
N THR A 396 34.56 23.10 -22.60
CA THR A 396 35.55 22.06 -22.91
C THR A 396 35.22 20.78 -22.15
N ILE A 397 35.51 19.64 -22.77
CA ILE A 397 35.67 18.36 -22.05
C ILE A 397 37.16 18.05 -22.03
N THR A 398 37.68 17.67 -20.87
CA THR A 398 39.11 17.42 -20.68
C THR A 398 39.50 16.01 -21.14
N ASP A 399 40.78 15.80 -21.45
CA ASP A 399 41.34 14.48 -21.76
C ASP A 399 41.19 13.45 -20.64
N SER A 400 40.84 13.89 -19.43
CA SER A 400 40.55 13.00 -18.30
C SER A 400 39.33 12.10 -18.53
N ILE A 401 38.45 12.43 -19.49
CA ILE A 401 37.29 11.58 -19.85
C ILE A 401 37.68 10.12 -20.10
N LYS A 402 38.89 9.88 -20.67
CA LYS A 402 39.43 8.54 -20.95
C LYS A 402 39.56 7.63 -19.74
N LYS A 403 39.48 8.18 -18.52
CA LYS A 403 39.54 7.44 -17.24
C LYS A 403 38.21 6.77 -16.87
N LEU A 404 37.10 7.19 -17.50
CA LEU A 404 35.79 6.57 -17.32
C LEU A 404 35.68 5.27 -18.13
N GLU A 405 36.42 4.25 -17.71
CA GLU A 405 36.62 2.99 -18.48
C GLU A 405 35.30 2.25 -18.82
N ASN A 406 34.26 2.41 -17.99
CA ASN A 406 32.96 1.72 -18.17
C ASN A 406 31.87 2.59 -18.81
N ILE A 407 32.16 3.83 -19.19
CA ILE A 407 31.14 4.73 -19.75
C ILE A 407 30.60 4.16 -21.07
N SER A 408 29.28 4.04 -21.15
CA SER A 408 28.55 3.63 -22.35
C SER A 408 27.75 4.77 -22.97
N GLU A 409 27.23 5.68 -22.16
CA GLU A 409 26.39 6.79 -22.62
C GLU A 409 26.87 8.11 -22.02
N LEU A 410 27.12 9.10 -22.87
CA LEU A 410 27.51 10.43 -22.45
C LEU A 410 26.61 11.48 -23.10
N HIS A 411 25.90 12.26 -22.30
CA HIS A 411 25.01 13.31 -22.78
C HIS A 411 25.64 14.68 -22.52
N LEU A 412 25.80 15.46 -23.60
CA LEU A 412 26.43 16.78 -23.63
C LEU A 412 25.56 17.82 -24.32
N PHE A 413 24.26 17.56 -24.46
CA PHE A 413 23.34 18.46 -25.15
C PHE A 413 23.32 19.86 -24.52
N GLN A 414 23.06 20.87 -25.35
CA GLN A 414 22.88 22.26 -24.92
C GLN A 414 24.08 22.83 -24.12
N ASN A 415 25.30 22.41 -24.46
CA ASN A 415 26.54 23.02 -23.97
C ASN A 415 27.18 23.98 -25.03
N TYR A 416 28.30 24.60 -24.68
CA TYR A 416 29.06 25.55 -25.52
C TYR A 416 30.48 25.05 -25.83
N LEU A 417 30.63 23.75 -26.09
CA LEU A 417 31.94 23.13 -26.31
C LEU A 417 32.65 23.74 -27.53
N LYS A 418 33.87 24.25 -27.32
CA LYS A 418 34.72 24.84 -28.35
C LYS A 418 35.71 23.83 -28.94
N SER A 419 35.97 22.75 -28.23
CA SER A 419 36.88 21.69 -28.63
C SER A 419 36.37 20.34 -28.11
N PHE A 420 36.75 19.28 -28.80
CA PHE A 420 36.37 17.91 -28.47
C PHE A 420 37.61 17.00 -28.47
N PRO A 421 37.96 16.34 -27.35
CA PRO A 421 39.20 15.56 -27.26
C PRO A 421 39.05 14.17 -27.91
N LYS A 422 38.92 14.11 -29.24
CA LYS A 422 38.68 12.89 -30.04
C LYS A 422 39.54 11.69 -29.60
N GLN A 423 40.86 11.89 -29.47
CA GLN A 423 41.81 10.83 -29.07
C GLN A 423 41.55 10.24 -27.67
N SER A 424 40.99 11.04 -26.76
CA SER A 424 40.62 10.58 -25.42
C SER A 424 39.33 9.76 -25.45
N PHE A 425 38.39 10.12 -26.32
CA PHE A 425 37.15 9.38 -26.53
C PHE A 425 37.37 8.04 -27.24
N GLU A 426 38.32 7.96 -28.18
CA GLU A 426 38.68 6.70 -28.85
C GLU A 426 39.21 5.61 -27.89
N LYS A 427 39.63 5.99 -26.68
CA LYS A 427 40.05 5.06 -25.63
C LYS A 427 38.89 4.45 -24.84
N LEU A 428 37.68 5.00 -24.98
CA LEU A 428 36.48 4.55 -24.28
C LEU A 428 35.85 3.37 -25.02
N LYS A 429 36.34 2.16 -24.73
CA LYS A 429 35.97 0.93 -25.43
C LYS A 429 34.49 0.54 -25.30
N ASN A 430 33.83 1.02 -24.25
CA ASN A 430 32.44 0.69 -23.94
C ASN A 430 31.44 1.75 -24.43
N LEU A 431 31.92 2.87 -24.98
CA LEU A 431 31.09 4.00 -25.38
C LEU A 431 30.24 3.64 -26.60
N LYS A 432 28.92 3.77 -26.44
CA LYS A 432 27.91 3.44 -27.45
C LYS A 432 27.17 4.67 -27.96
N PHE A 433 26.95 5.64 -27.08
CA PHE A 433 26.16 6.83 -27.41
C PHE A 433 26.85 8.10 -26.91
N ILE A 434 26.90 9.12 -27.77
CA ILE A 434 27.34 10.47 -27.39
C ILE A 434 26.27 11.47 -27.82
N GLY A 435 25.46 11.89 -26.87
CA GLY A 435 24.40 12.86 -27.09
C GLY A 435 24.97 14.26 -27.26
N ILE A 436 25.05 14.74 -28.50
CA ILE A 436 25.63 16.04 -28.81
C ILE A 436 24.65 16.86 -29.67
N GLY A 437 24.34 18.11 -29.26
CA GLY A 437 23.45 18.98 -30.02
C GLY A 437 23.02 20.26 -29.28
N GLY A 438 22.55 21.28 -30.01
CA GLY A 438 22.07 22.56 -29.43
C GLY A 438 22.30 23.76 -30.37
N LYS A 439 21.50 24.83 -30.22
CA LYS A 439 21.33 25.96 -31.17
C LYS A 439 22.63 26.67 -31.64
N LYS A 440 23.78 26.47 -30.98
CA LYS A 440 25.10 27.02 -31.34
C LYS A 440 26.27 26.03 -31.35
N TYR A 441 26.02 24.74 -31.10
CA TYR A 441 27.06 23.73 -30.83
C TYR A 441 27.86 23.32 -32.07
N LEU A 442 27.19 23.02 -33.17
CA LEU A 442 27.80 22.39 -34.36
C LEU A 442 28.68 23.32 -35.19
N ARG A 443 28.67 24.64 -34.92
CA ARG A 443 29.38 25.62 -35.76
C ARG A 443 30.86 25.81 -35.40
N GLN A 444 31.32 25.25 -34.28
CA GLN A 444 32.68 25.49 -33.75
C GLN A 444 33.58 24.26 -33.78
N LEU A 445 33.05 23.08 -34.09
CA LEU A 445 33.84 21.87 -34.26
C LEU A 445 34.27 21.73 -35.73
N ASP A 446 35.47 21.19 -35.95
CA ASP A 446 35.94 20.84 -37.29
C ASP A 446 35.10 19.71 -37.92
N GLU A 447 35.08 19.67 -39.26
CA GLU A 447 34.28 18.71 -40.02
C GLU A 447 34.65 17.25 -39.70
N GLU A 448 35.93 16.96 -39.45
CA GLU A 448 36.42 15.63 -39.12
C GLU A 448 35.82 15.11 -37.80
N THR A 449 35.78 15.98 -36.78
CA THR A 449 35.15 15.70 -35.50
C THR A 449 33.65 15.49 -35.65
N LEU A 450 32.98 16.33 -36.44
CA LEU A 450 31.54 16.19 -36.71
C LEU A 450 31.21 14.87 -37.42
N GLU A 451 32.03 14.45 -38.38
CA GLU A 451 31.87 13.18 -39.07
C GLU A 451 32.15 11.98 -38.14
N TRP A 452 33.18 12.07 -37.30
CA TRP A 452 33.47 11.05 -36.29
C TRP A 452 32.32 10.87 -35.30
N LEU A 453 31.68 11.97 -34.87
CA LEU A 453 30.55 11.96 -33.94
C LEU A 453 29.30 11.27 -34.51
N LYS A 454 29.12 11.26 -35.84
CA LYS A 454 27.99 10.54 -36.48
C LYS A 454 28.01 9.03 -36.20
N LYS A 455 29.14 8.46 -35.79
CA LYS A 455 29.27 7.04 -35.42
C LYS A 455 28.59 6.70 -34.09
N TYR A 456 28.26 7.71 -33.29
CA TYR A 456 27.73 7.58 -31.92
C TYR A 456 26.35 8.24 -31.74
N ASN A 457 25.71 8.68 -32.83
CA ASN A 457 24.40 9.33 -32.88
C ASN A 457 23.31 8.38 -33.35
#